data_AF-A0AAX1NEH4-F1
#
_entry.id   AF-A0AAX1NEH4-F1
#
_cell.length_a   1.000
_cell.length_b   1.000
_cell.length_c   1.000
_cell.angle_alpha   90.00
_cell.angle_beta   90.00
_cell.angle_gamma   90.00
#
_symmetry.space_group_name_H-M   'P 1'
#
loop_
_entity.id
_entity.type
_entity.pdbx_description
1 polymer ?
#
loop_
_entity_poly.entity_id
_entity_poly.type
_entity_poly.pdbx_seq_one_letter_code
_entity_poly.pdbx_strand_id
1 'polypeptide(L)'
;MKLLSAFILFILFSSSVFSQSKLEKEARHFTFWMDNIVNLNDLQKRQMQKARYSYLVVKKDPKNANMGLSEKIELDQSFWEKRNEILTEDQLVTLGSFLKTNSDIKDLRKIIDVREDQTKVIEEYFIQVNKNVVIQKNEHGILSDQYDDAFQRAKTKKEKFLLTILDSNQQDSYKAHLKRLGGYKEQKTNVLEDAGPSELTLLPMEE
;
A
#
# COMPACT_ATOMS: atom_id res chain seq x y z
N MET A 1 -27.14 21.69 -48.28
CA MET A 1 -26.84 22.24 -46.92
C MET A 1 -27.27 21.33 -45.75
N LYS A 2 -28.33 20.50 -45.84
CA LYS A 2 -28.78 19.62 -44.73
C LYS A 2 -27.87 18.41 -44.42
N LEU A 3 -27.10 17.92 -45.39
CA LEU A 3 -26.16 16.79 -45.22
C LEU A 3 -24.86 17.18 -44.51
N LEU A 4 -24.41 18.44 -44.71
CA LEU A 4 -23.16 18.93 -44.09
C LEU A 4 -23.32 19.15 -42.59
N SER A 5 -24.48 19.65 -42.16
CA SER A 5 -24.82 19.81 -40.74
C SER A 5 -25.01 18.48 -40.02
N ALA A 6 -25.55 17.45 -40.68
CA ALA A 6 -25.65 16.10 -40.10
C ALA A 6 -24.26 15.43 -39.90
N PHE A 7 -23.32 15.65 -40.83
CA PHE A 7 -21.97 15.10 -40.76
C PHE A 7 -21.12 15.76 -39.66
N ILE A 8 -21.23 17.09 -39.51
CA ILE A 8 -20.58 17.83 -38.41
C ILE A 8 -21.17 17.41 -37.05
N LEU A 9 -22.49 17.19 -36.97
CA LEU A 9 -23.14 16.66 -35.76
C LEU A 9 -22.58 15.28 -35.40
N PHE A 10 -22.45 14.37 -36.38
CA PHE A 10 -21.96 13.01 -36.16
C PHE A 10 -20.51 12.99 -35.64
N ILE A 11 -19.65 13.86 -36.17
CA ILE A 11 -18.26 14.01 -35.70
C ILE A 11 -18.20 14.55 -34.26
N LEU A 12 -19.03 15.53 -33.91
CA LEU A 12 -19.10 16.10 -32.55
C LEU A 12 -19.70 15.11 -31.52
N PHE A 13 -20.66 14.27 -31.93
CA PHE A 13 -21.20 13.20 -31.08
C PHE A 13 -20.23 12.02 -30.92
N SER A 14 -19.47 11.67 -31.96
CA SER A 14 -18.52 10.54 -31.88
C SER A 14 -17.35 10.80 -30.93
N SER A 15 -16.83 12.03 -30.88
CA SER A 15 -15.71 12.41 -30.01
C SER A 15 -16.09 12.47 -28.52
N SER A 16 -17.31 12.92 -28.22
CA SER A 16 -17.84 12.95 -26.85
C SER A 16 -18.13 11.54 -26.31
N VAL A 17 -18.72 10.65 -27.13
CA VAL A 17 -18.95 9.24 -26.77
C VAL A 17 -17.63 8.48 -26.57
N PHE A 18 -16.62 8.72 -27.42
CA PHE A 18 -15.32 8.08 -27.29
C PHE A 18 -14.59 8.49 -26.00
N SER A 19 -14.61 9.79 -25.65
CA SER A 19 -14.05 10.30 -24.39
C SER A 19 -14.75 9.70 -23.17
N GLN A 20 -16.08 9.68 -23.16
CA GLN A 20 -16.88 9.08 -22.10
C GLN A 20 -16.55 7.59 -21.91
N SER A 21 -16.44 6.83 -23.00
CA SER A 21 -16.08 5.40 -22.96
C SER A 21 -14.67 5.15 -22.37
N LYS A 22 -13.72 6.06 -22.59
CA LYS A 22 -12.35 5.98 -22.05
C LYS A 22 -12.33 6.22 -20.54
N LEU A 23 -13.04 7.24 -20.07
CA LEU A 23 -13.13 7.55 -18.64
C LEU A 23 -13.85 6.44 -17.88
N GLU A 24 -14.92 5.86 -18.45
CA GLU A 24 -15.62 4.71 -17.87
C GLU A 24 -14.73 3.47 -17.78
N LYS A 25 -13.89 3.21 -18.80
CA LYS A 25 -12.92 2.09 -18.76
C LYS A 25 -11.89 2.28 -17.64
N GLU A 26 -11.36 3.48 -17.49
CA GLU A 26 -10.40 3.79 -16.41
C GLU A 26 -11.02 3.70 -15.02
N ALA A 27 -12.27 4.15 -14.87
CA ALA A 27 -13.02 3.98 -13.63
C ALA A 27 -13.22 2.49 -13.29
N ARG A 28 -13.56 1.66 -14.28
CA ARG A 28 -13.66 0.20 -14.10
C ARG A 28 -12.34 -0.45 -13.71
N HIS A 29 -11.23 -0.08 -14.35
CA HIS A 29 -9.91 -0.61 -14.01
C HIS A 29 -9.51 -0.27 -12.58
N PHE A 30 -9.78 0.97 -12.14
CA PHE A 30 -9.55 1.36 -10.75
C PHE A 30 -10.41 0.55 -9.78
N THR A 31 -11.71 0.38 -10.08
CA THR A 31 -12.59 -0.46 -9.26
C THR A 31 -12.13 -1.91 -9.20
N PHE A 32 -11.67 -2.48 -10.31
CA PHE A 32 -11.12 -3.83 -10.36
C PHE A 32 -9.82 -3.96 -9.54
N TRP A 33 -8.93 -2.98 -9.63
CA TRP A 33 -7.73 -2.93 -8.80
C TRP A 33 -8.07 -2.85 -7.30
N MET A 34 -9.04 -2.01 -6.92
CA MET A 34 -9.55 -1.95 -5.54
C MET A 34 -10.16 -3.28 -5.09
N ASP A 35 -10.98 -3.91 -5.93
CA ASP A 35 -11.63 -5.19 -5.66
C ASP A 35 -10.63 -6.30 -5.36
N ASN A 36 -9.54 -6.37 -6.12
CA ASN A 36 -8.48 -7.35 -5.89
C ASN A 36 -7.73 -7.17 -4.56
N ILE A 37 -7.84 -6.00 -3.92
CA ILE A 37 -7.16 -5.71 -2.64
C ILE A 37 -8.11 -5.93 -1.46
N VAL A 38 -9.34 -5.42 -1.55
CA VAL A 38 -10.26 -5.35 -0.40
C VAL A 38 -11.57 -6.12 -0.58
N ASN A 39 -11.74 -6.83 -1.70
CA ASN A 39 -12.93 -7.61 -2.06
C ASN A 39 -14.23 -6.81 -1.90
N LEU A 40 -14.54 -5.98 -2.91
CA LEU A 40 -15.69 -5.11 -2.92
C LEU A 40 -16.98 -5.90 -3.23
N ASN A 41 -18.05 -5.62 -2.50
CA ASN A 41 -19.38 -6.12 -2.87
C ASN A 41 -19.97 -5.32 -4.07
N ASP A 42 -21.07 -5.80 -4.63
CA ASP A 42 -21.69 -5.21 -5.83
C ASP A 42 -22.13 -3.74 -5.66
N LEU A 43 -22.55 -3.35 -4.46
CA LEU A 43 -22.92 -1.96 -4.17
C LEU A 43 -21.66 -1.09 -4.15
N GLN A 44 -20.63 -1.53 -3.44
CA GLN A 44 -19.34 -0.84 -3.35
C GLN A 44 -18.67 -0.70 -4.72
N LYS A 45 -18.73 -1.74 -5.56
CA LYS A 45 -18.23 -1.70 -6.95
C LYS A 45 -18.88 -0.58 -7.76
N ARG A 46 -20.21 -0.47 -7.69
CA ARG A 46 -20.97 0.58 -8.37
C ARG A 46 -20.64 1.97 -7.82
N GLN A 47 -20.60 2.12 -6.50
CA GLN A 47 -20.28 3.40 -5.85
C GLN A 47 -18.85 3.85 -6.15
N MET A 48 -17.88 2.93 -6.11
CA MET A 48 -16.46 3.20 -6.39
C MET A 48 -16.25 3.60 -7.85
N GLN A 49 -16.88 2.89 -8.79
CA GLN A 49 -16.82 3.23 -10.20
C GLN A 49 -17.43 4.61 -10.46
N LYS A 50 -18.58 4.92 -9.84
CA LYS A 50 -19.22 6.24 -9.95
C LYS A 50 -18.33 7.34 -9.36
N ALA A 51 -17.79 7.15 -8.17
CA ALA A 51 -16.90 8.13 -7.52
C ALA A 51 -15.65 8.40 -8.38
N ARG A 52 -15.02 7.34 -8.90
CA ARG A 52 -13.85 7.46 -9.78
C ARG A 52 -14.19 8.14 -11.10
N TYR A 53 -15.32 7.81 -11.71
CA TYR A 53 -15.75 8.44 -12.95
C TYR A 53 -16.00 9.94 -12.75
N SER A 54 -16.75 10.34 -11.71
CA SER A 54 -17.00 11.75 -11.40
C SER A 54 -15.71 12.54 -11.19
N TYR A 55 -14.75 11.95 -10.48
CA TYR A 55 -13.42 12.54 -10.31
C TYR A 55 -12.67 12.71 -11.64
N LEU A 56 -12.67 11.69 -12.49
CA LEU A 56 -11.97 11.71 -13.78
C LEU A 56 -12.56 12.72 -14.76
N VAL A 57 -13.90 12.89 -14.77
CA VAL A 57 -14.58 13.89 -15.59
C VAL A 57 -14.05 15.28 -15.29
N VAL A 58 -13.91 15.64 -14.01
CA VAL A 58 -13.36 16.97 -13.63
C VAL A 58 -11.86 17.02 -13.89
N LYS A 59 -11.10 16.01 -13.43
CA LYS A 59 -9.63 16.02 -13.50
C LYS A 59 -9.09 16.02 -14.93
N LYS A 60 -9.82 15.44 -15.87
CA LYS A 60 -9.39 15.32 -17.28
C LYS A 60 -10.16 16.22 -18.24
N ASP A 61 -11.06 17.08 -17.74
CA ASP A 61 -11.69 18.10 -18.57
C ASP A 61 -10.62 19.08 -19.09
N PRO A 62 -10.47 19.27 -20.41
CA PRO A 62 -9.56 20.28 -20.96
C PRO A 62 -9.77 21.68 -20.41
N LYS A 63 -10.99 22.05 -19.99
CA LYS A 63 -11.29 23.34 -19.36
C LYS A 63 -10.55 23.54 -18.03
N ASN A 64 -10.16 22.45 -17.38
CA ASN A 64 -9.46 22.43 -16.11
C ASN A 64 -7.93 22.27 -16.28
N ALA A 65 -7.39 22.39 -17.49
CA ALA A 65 -5.95 22.23 -17.74
C ALA A 65 -5.09 23.18 -16.88
N ASN A 66 -5.59 24.40 -16.64
CA ASN A 66 -4.92 25.42 -15.84
C ASN A 66 -5.43 25.50 -14.38
N MET A 67 -6.14 24.49 -13.89
CA MET A 67 -6.61 24.42 -12.50
C MET A 67 -5.45 24.65 -11.52
N GLY A 68 -5.68 25.51 -10.52
CA GLY A 68 -4.70 25.89 -9.52
C GLY A 68 -4.26 24.70 -8.65
N LEU A 69 -3.12 24.84 -7.97
CA LEU A 69 -2.60 23.76 -7.11
C LEU A 69 -3.57 23.44 -5.95
N SER A 70 -4.16 24.45 -5.29
CA SER A 70 -5.14 24.26 -4.21
C SER A 70 -6.35 23.46 -4.69
N GLU A 71 -6.95 23.89 -5.80
CA GLU A 71 -8.12 23.23 -6.39
C GLU A 71 -7.83 21.77 -6.78
N LYS A 72 -6.61 21.49 -7.27
CA LYS A 72 -6.17 20.11 -7.56
C LYS A 72 -6.07 19.26 -6.30
N ILE A 73 -5.52 19.83 -5.23
CA ILE A 73 -5.41 19.15 -3.93
C ILE A 73 -6.80 18.87 -3.37
N GLU A 74 -7.71 19.84 -3.41
CA GLU A 74 -9.10 19.69 -2.95
C GLU A 74 -9.86 18.64 -3.74
N LEU A 75 -9.71 18.62 -5.08
CA LEU A 75 -10.31 17.60 -5.94
C LEU A 75 -9.79 16.19 -5.61
N ASP A 76 -8.48 16.05 -5.41
CA ASP A 76 -7.86 14.78 -5.05
C ASP A 76 -8.31 14.33 -3.65
N GLN A 77 -8.32 15.24 -2.67
CA GLN A 77 -8.76 14.98 -1.30
C GLN A 77 -10.22 14.52 -1.26
N SER A 78 -11.12 15.25 -1.93
CA SER A 78 -12.55 14.91 -1.98
C SER A 78 -12.78 13.51 -2.57
N PHE A 79 -12.01 13.12 -3.59
CA PHE A 79 -12.08 11.77 -4.14
C PHE A 79 -11.65 10.70 -3.12
N TRP A 80 -10.56 10.94 -2.37
CA TRP A 80 -10.07 9.99 -1.38
C TRP A 80 -10.99 9.87 -0.16
N GLU A 81 -11.60 10.97 0.28
CA GLU A 81 -12.62 10.97 1.34
C GLU A 81 -13.83 10.14 0.91
N LYS A 82 -14.35 10.38 -0.30
CA LYS A 82 -15.47 9.62 -0.84
C LYS A 82 -15.17 8.14 -1.05
N ARG A 83 -13.94 7.79 -1.44
CA ARG A 83 -13.49 6.39 -1.46
C ARG A 83 -13.60 5.80 -0.06
N ASN A 84 -13.16 6.52 0.97
CA ASN A 84 -13.16 6.00 2.34
C ASN A 84 -14.58 5.78 2.86
N GLU A 85 -15.54 6.64 2.51
CA GLU A 85 -16.96 6.47 2.86
C GLU A 85 -17.59 5.21 2.26
N ILE A 86 -17.06 4.71 1.14
CA ILE A 86 -17.56 3.49 0.46
C ILE A 86 -17.05 2.21 1.15
N LEU A 87 -15.89 2.29 1.78
CA LEU A 87 -15.19 1.14 2.35
C LEU A 87 -15.57 0.93 3.82
N THR A 88 -15.56 -0.31 4.27
CA THR A 88 -15.63 -0.61 5.70
C THR A 88 -14.29 -0.29 6.37
N GLU A 89 -14.28 -0.17 7.70
CA GLU A 89 -13.06 0.03 8.48
C GLU A 89 -12.01 -1.06 8.22
N ASP A 90 -12.44 -2.33 8.18
CA ASP A 90 -11.56 -3.46 7.86
C ASP A 90 -10.97 -3.37 6.45
N GLN A 91 -11.77 -2.93 5.47
CA GLN A 91 -11.29 -2.72 4.10
C GLN A 91 -10.31 -1.54 4.02
N LEU A 92 -10.52 -0.48 4.81
CA LEU A 92 -9.57 0.64 4.92
C LEU A 92 -8.25 0.21 5.53
N VAL A 93 -8.28 -0.61 6.58
CA VAL A 93 -7.06 -1.19 7.18
C VAL A 93 -6.34 -2.09 6.18
N THR A 94 -7.08 -2.91 5.44
CA THR A 94 -6.52 -3.81 4.41
C THR A 94 -5.85 -3.01 3.29
N LEU A 95 -6.54 -2.01 2.73
CA LEU A 95 -6.00 -1.12 1.71
C LEU A 95 -4.76 -0.38 2.22
N GLY A 96 -4.83 0.20 3.41
CA GLY A 96 -3.72 0.94 4.00
C GLY A 96 -2.48 0.07 4.19
N SER A 97 -2.68 -1.18 4.62
CA SER A 97 -1.60 -2.15 4.81
C SER A 97 -0.95 -2.53 3.50
N PHE A 98 -1.75 -2.82 2.47
CA PHE A 98 -1.28 -3.12 1.13
C PHE A 98 -0.48 -1.95 0.53
N LEU A 99 -1.02 -0.73 0.60
CA LEU A 99 -0.35 0.47 0.08
C LEU A 99 0.98 0.74 0.79
N LYS A 100 1.00 0.57 2.12
CA LYS A 100 2.23 0.72 2.91
C LYS A 100 3.27 -0.34 2.51
N THR A 101 2.86 -1.60 2.38
CA THR A 101 3.74 -2.69 1.94
C THR A 101 4.32 -2.44 0.55
N ASN A 102 3.51 -2.01 -0.42
CA ASN A 102 3.99 -1.67 -1.76
C ASN A 102 5.04 -0.55 -1.73
N SER A 103 4.85 0.46 -0.88
CA SER A 103 5.85 1.51 -0.70
C SER A 103 7.14 0.95 -0.09
N ASP A 104 7.02 0.15 0.97
CA ASP A 104 8.17 -0.46 1.66
C ASP A 104 8.99 -1.34 0.69
N ILE A 105 8.34 -2.11 -0.19
CA ILE A 105 9.01 -2.95 -1.20
C ILE A 105 9.65 -2.11 -2.30
N LYS A 106 8.99 -1.03 -2.74
CA LYS A 106 9.58 -0.10 -3.70
C LYS A 106 10.85 0.52 -3.14
N ASP A 107 10.88 0.84 -1.85
CA ASP A 107 12.08 1.37 -1.19
C ASP A 107 13.15 0.29 -1.03
N LEU A 108 12.77 -0.94 -0.68
CA LEU A 108 13.69 -2.07 -0.60
C LEU A 108 14.39 -2.34 -1.95
N ARG A 109 13.64 -2.28 -3.06
CA ARG A 109 14.15 -2.47 -4.43
C ARG A 109 15.14 -1.39 -4.88
N LYS A 110 15.21 -0.25 -4.19
CA LYS A 110 16.27 0.76 -4.42
C LYS A 110 17.60 0.38 -3.76
N ILE A 111 17.59 -0.59 -2.86
CA ILE A 111 18.73 -1.00 -2.04
C ILE A 111 19.28 -2.33 -2.54
N ILE A 112 18.39 -3.28 -2.83
CA ILE A 112 18.72 -4.64 -3.24
C ILE A 112 17.83 -5.09 -4.39
N ASP A 113 18.36 -5.94 -5.26
CA ASP A 113 17.56 -6.61 -6.29
C ASP A 113 16.85 -7.81 -5.67
N VAL A 114 15.54 -7.69 -5.48
CA VAL A 114 14.70 -8.71 -4.82
C VAL A 114 14.03 -9.55 -5.89
N ARG A 115 14.20 -10.87 -5.83
CA ARG A 115 13.57 -11.79 -6.77
C ARG A 115 12.05 -11.82 -6.61
N GLU A 116 11.34 -12.29 -7.63
CA GLU A 116 9.87 -12.35 -7.63
C GLU A 116 9.31 -13.31 -6.56
N ASP A 117 9.97 -14.45 -6.35
CA ASP A 117 9.63 -15.40 -5.28
C ASP A 117 9.80 -14.78 -3.89
N GLN A 118 10.91 -14.07 -3.66
CA GLN A 118 11.16 -13.32 -2.42
C GLN A 118 10.14 -12.20 -2.24
N THR A 119 9.77 -11.50 -3.31
CA THR A 119 8.80 -10.38 -3.26
C THR A 119 7.48 -10.83 -2.67
N LYS A 120 6.92 -11.95 -3.13
CA LYS A 120 5.63 -12.46 -2.62
C LYS A 120 5.68 -12.78 -1.13
N VAL A 121 6.76 -13.44 -0.68
CA VAL A 121 6.98 -13.77 0.73
C VAL A 121 7.15 -12.51 1.59
N ILE A 122 7.80 -11.48 1.05
CA ILE A 122 7.92 -10.16 1.69
C ILE A 122 6.57 -9.48 1.78
N GLU A 123 5.79 -9.46 0.69
CA GLU A 123 4.46 -8.84 0.63
C GLU A 123 3.55 -9.40 1.71
N GLU A 124 3.42 -10.73 1.78
CA GLU A 124 2.58 -11.41 2.75
C GLU A 124 2.98 -11.06 4.19
N TYR A 125 4.27 -11.15 4.52
CA TYR A 125 4.74 -10.80 5.87
C TYR A 125 4.57 -9.32 6.19
N PHE A 126 4.92 -8.44 5.25
CA PHE A 126 4.87 -6.99 5.46
C PHE A 126 3.43 -6.51 5.61
N ILE A 127 2.46 -7.07 4.87
CA ILE A 127 1.03 -6.77 5.06
C ILE A 127 0.60 -7.04 6.50
N GLN A 128 0.95 -8.21 7.06
CA GLN A 128 0.58 -8.56 8.43
C GLN A 128 1.19 -7.59 9.45
N VAL A 129 2.48 -7.26 9.29
CA VAL A 129 3.16 -6.31 10.18
C VAL A 129 2.59 -4.89 10.02
N ASN A 130 2.29 -4.46 8.80
CA ASN A 130 1.75 -3.14 8.50
C ASN A 130 0.33 -2.95 8.99
N LYS A 131 -0.47 -4.02 9.11
CA LYS A 131 -1.82 -3.97 9.65
C LYS A 131 -1.88 -3.27 10.99
N ASN A 132 -0.99 -3.63 11.92
CA ASN A 132 -0.96 -3.00 13.24
C ASN A 132 -0.58 -1.51 13.16
N VAL A 133 0.37 -1.14 12.31
CA VAL A 133 0.77 0.28 12.13
C VAL A 133 -0.40 1.11 11.61
N VAL A 134 -1.16 0.56 10.67
CA VAL A 134 -2.32 1.23 10.06
C VAL A 134 -3.47 1.38 11.07
N ILE A 135 -3.74 0.35 11.88
CA ILE A 135 -4.74 0.41 12.95
C ILE A 135 -4.38 1.54 13.92
N GLN A 136 -3.15 1.54 14.46
CA GLN A 136 -2.73 2.56 15.43
C GLN A 136 -2.72 3.97 14.83
N LYS A 137 -2.35 4.11 13.55
CA LYS A 137 -2.48 5.38 12.83
C LYS A 137 -3.93 5.86 12.77
N ASN A 138 -4.87 4.97 12.47
CA ASN A 138 -6.27 5.33 12.29
C ASN A 138 -6.96 5.65 13.63
N GLU A 139 -6.64 4.89 14.68
CA GLU A 139 -7.26 5.03 16.01
C GLU A 139 -6.68 6.18 16.84
N HIS A 140 -5.36 6.43 16.73
CA HIS A 140 -4.65 7.36 17.61
C HIS A 140 -3.97 8.52 16.87
N GLY A 141 -3.85 8.45 15.54
CA GLY A 141 -3.21 9.48 14.73
C GLY A 141 -1.68 9.33 14.65
N ILE A 142 -1.08 9.96 13.63
CA ILE A 142 0.35 9.82 13.30
C ILE A 142 1.31 10.44 14.33
N LEU A 143 0.80 11.29 15.23
CA LEU A 143 1.59 11.98 16.25
C LEU A 143 1.45 11.31 17.62
N SER A 144 0.77 10.16 17.71
CA SER A 144 0.59 9.42 18.97
C SER A 144 1.78 8.52 19.29
N ASP A 145 2.04 8.34 20.58
CA ASP A 145 3.05 7.40 21.07
C ASP A 145 2.72 5.97 20.62
N GLN A 146 1.44 5.60 20.63
CA GLN A 146 0.97 4.28 20.17
C GLN A 146 1.33 4.00 18.71
N TYR A 147 1.20 5.00 17.84
CA TYR A 147 1.61 4.90 16.45
C TYR A 147 3.13 4.78 16.31
N ASP A 148 3.92 5.62 17.00
CA ASP A 148 5.38 5.55 16.91
C ASP A 148 5.90 4.19 17.40
N ASP A 149 5.39 3.71 18.54
CA ASP A 149 5.67 2.40 19.10
C ASP A 149 5.41 1.26 18.10
N ALA A 150 4.22 1.28 17.47
CA ALA A 150 3.85 0.30 16.46
C ALA A 150 4.77 0.38 15.24
N PHE A 151 5.14 1.60 14.82
CA PHE A 151 6.04 1.85 13.70
C PHE A 151 7.45 1.31 13.96
N GLN A 152 8.05 1.58 15.13
CA GLN A 152 9.38 1.07 15.51
C GLN A 152 9.40 -0.45 15.64
N ARG A 153 8.37 -1.04 16.25
CA ARG A 153 8.22 -2.51 16.33
C ARG A 153 8.08 -3.12 14.93
N ALA A 154 7.29 -2.50 14.06
CA ALA A 154 7.14 -2.95 12.69
C ALA A 154 8.45 -2.90 11.90
N LYS A 155 9.21 -1.81 12.02
CA LYS A 155 10.55 -1.68 11.42
C LYS A 155 11.46 -2.82 11.85
N THR A 156 11.57 -3.06 13.16
CA THR A 156 12.41 -4.13 13.72
C THR A 156 11.99 -5.52 13.23
N LYS A 157 10.69 -5.83 13.21
CA LYS A 157 10.17 -7.12 12.73
C LYS A 157 10.52 -7.36 11.26
N LYS A 158 10.32 -6.35 10.41
CA LYS A 158 10.64 -6.42 8.97
C LYS A 158 12.13 -6.57 8.73
N GLU A 159 12.97 -5.82 9.43
CA GLU A 159 14.42 -5.94 9.32
C GLU A 159 14.90 -7.35 9.67
N LYS A 160 14.42 -7.90 10.80
CA LYS A 160 14.74 -9.28 11.20
C LYS A 160 14.30 -10.29 10.14
N PHE A 161 13.08 -10.15 9.62
CA PHE A 161 12.55 -11.05 8.59
C PHE A 161 13.32 -10.97 7.27
N LEU A 162 13.66 -9.76 6.80
CA LEU A 162 14.46 -9.62 5.59
C LEU A 162 15.78 -10.37 5.71
N LEU A 163 16.46 -10.28 6.85
CA LEU A 163 17.72 -10.99 7.08
C LEU A 163 17.59 -12.52 7.07
N THR A 164 16.38 -13.10 7.19
CA THR A 164 16.18 -14.55 7.08
C THR A 164 15.93 -15.04 5.66
N ILE A 165 15.52 -14.15 4.73
CA ILE A 165 15.11 -14.54 3.37
C ILE A 165 16.06 -14.03 2.28
N LEU A 166 16.86 -13.02 2.60
CA LEU A 166 17.85 -12.45 1.69
C LEU A 166 19.07 -13.36 1.61
N ASP A 167 19.63 -13.51 0.41
CA ASP A 167 20.91 -14.18 0.24
C ASP A 167 22.07 -13.33 0.81
N SER A 168 23.27 -13.92 0.93
CA SER A 168 24.42 -13.26 1.56
C SER A 168 24.76 -11.91 0.91
N ASN A 169 24.73 -11.83 -0.42
CA ASN A 169 25.06 -10.60 -1.14
C ASN A 169 23.99 -9.51 -0.92
N GLN A 170 22.72 -9.89 -0.93
CA GLN A 170 21.59 -9.02 -0.60
C GLN A 170 21.67 -8.55 0.86
N GLN A 171 22.00 -9.43 1.80
CA GLN A 171 22.16 -9.08 3.21
C GLN A 171 23.29 -8.06 3.43
N ASP A 172 24.44 -8.24 2.79
CA ASP A 172 25.56 -7.30 2.92
C ASP A 172 25.20 -5.91 2.40
N SER A 173 24.53 -5.86 1.24
CA SER A 173 24.03 -4.62 0.65
C SER A 173 23.01 -3.93 1.57
N TYR A 174 22.07 -4.71 2.13
CA TYR A 174 21.06 -4.21 3.04
C TYR A 174 21.66 -3.70 4.36
N LYS A 175 22.57 -4.45 4.98
CA LYS A 175 23.28 -4.03 6.20
C LYS A 175 24.14 -2.79 5.97
N ALA A 176 24.83 -2.69 4.83
CA ALA A 176 25.60 -1.50 4.48
C ALA A 176 24.70 -0.27 4.37
N HIS A 177 23.50 -0.41 3.78
CA HIS A 177 22.51 0.67 3.74
C HIS A 177 22.04 1.07 5.15
N LEU A 178 21.70 0.10 6.00
CA LEU A 178 21.29 0.37 7.39
C LEU A 178 22.39 1.08 8.20
N LYS A 179 23.67 0.71 8.01
CA LYS A 179 24.81 1.39 8.65
C LYS A 179 24.90 2.87 8.26
N ARG A 180 24.69 3.21 6.98
CA ARG A 180 24.72 4.60 6.49
C ARG A 180 23.63 5.48 7.10
N LEU A 181 22.47 4.89 7.42
CA LEU A 181 21.34 5.59 8.04
C LEU A 181 21.42 5.63 9.58
N GLY A 182 22.51 5.15 10.18
CA GLY A 182 22.64 5.03 11.64
C GLY A 182 21.72 3.96 12.27
N GLY A 183 21.14 3.08 11.45
CA GLY A 183 20.14 2.08 11.85
C GLY A 183 20.70 0.70 12.21
N TYR A 184 21.90 0.34 11.75
CA TYR A 184 22.51 -0.94 12.12
C TYR A 184 23.37 -0.79 13.38
N LYS A 185 22.81 -1.16 14.53
CA LYS A 185 23.62 -1.54 15.70
C LYS A 185 23.82 -3.05 15.62
N GLU A 186 25.06 -3.47 15.41
CA GLU A 186 25.42 -4.87 15.53
C GLU A 186 25.09 -5.31 16.96
N GLN A 187 24.01 -6.08 17.13
CA GLN A 187 23.82 -6.80 18.38
C GLN A 187 24.94 -7.82 18.43
N LYS A 188 26.02 -7.48 19.15
CA LYS A 188 26.97 -8.47 19.62
C LYS A 188 26.16 -9.46 20.43
N THR A 189 25.84 -10.60 19.82
CA THR A 189 25.53 -11.81 20.57
C THR A 189 26.78 -12.13 21.38
N ASN A 190 26.82 -11.70 22.65
CA ASN A 190 27.62 -12.38 23.65
C ASN A 190 26.99 -13.76 23.84
N VAL A 191 27.28 -14.67 22.92
CA VAL A 191 27.19 -16.11 23.18
C VAL A 191 28.43 -16.40 24.00
N LEU A 192 28.22 -16.57 25.31
CA LEU A 192 29.11 -17.03 26.40
C LEU A 192 29.10 -16.06 27.57
N GLU A 193 28.08 -16.18 28.42
CA GLU A 193 28.16 -16.19 29.89
C GLU A 193 26.72 -16.18 30.46
N ASP A 194 26.07 -17.33 30.36
CA ASP A 194 25.15 -17.78 31.42
C ASP A 194 25.03 -19.30 31.34
N ALA A 195 26.19 -19.96 31.46
CA ALA A 195 26.27 -21.35 31.89
C ALA A 195 26.42 -21.34 33.41
N GLY A 196 25.33 -21.09 34.13
CA GLY A 196 25.19 -21.45 35.53
C GLY A 196 24.80 -22.93 35.63
N PRO A 197 25.43 -23.74 36.51
CA PRO A 197 25.21 -25.18 36.55
C PRO A 197 23.98 -25.55 37.39
N SER A 198 23.33 -26.67 37.01
CA SER A 198 22.26 -27.39 37.74
C SER A 198 20.87 -26.78 37.50
N GLU A 199 19.90 -27.47 36.91
CA GLU A 199 19.32 -28.71 37.41
C GLU A 199 19.04 -29.72 36.28
N LEU A 200 19.87 -30.76 36.24
CA LEU A 200 19.48 -32.09 35.84
C LEU A 200 18.61 -32.66 36.97
N THR A 201 17.29 -32.65 36.79
CA THR A 201 16.42 -33.58 37.54
C THR A 201 15.37 -34.16 36.60
N LEU A 202 15.82 -35.23 35.93
CA LEU A 202 15.13 -36.50 35.67
C LEU A 202 13.60 -36.51 35.79
N LEU A 203 12.96 -36.78 34.65
CA LEU A 203 11.70 -37.51 34.56
C LEU A 203 11.81 -38.86 35.30
N PRO A 204 10.80 -39.29 36.07
CA PRO A 204 10.55 -40.71 36.24
C PRO A 204 9.72 -41.24 35.07
N MET A 205 10.22 -42.32 34.48
CA MET A 205 9.46 -43.20 33.59
C MET A 205 8.32 -43.89 34.36
N GLU A 206 7.30 -44.27 33.61
CA GLU A 206 6.09 -45.01 34.01
C GLU A 206 6.37 -46.36 34.70
N GLU A 207 5.46 -46.73 35.61
CA GLU A 207 4.85 -48.07 35.69
C GLU A 207 3.32 -47.90 35.79
#